data_AF-O52014-F1
#
_entry.id   AF-O52014-F1
#
_cell.length_a   1.000
_cell.length_b   1.000
_cell.length_c   1.000
_cell.angle_alpha   90.00
_cell.angle_beta   90.00
_cell.angle_gamma   90.00
#
_symmetry.space_group_name_H-M   'P 1'
#
loop_
_entity.id
_entity.type
_entity.pdbx_description
1 polymer ?
#
loop_
_entity_poly.entity_id
_entity_poly.type
_entity_poly.pdbx_seq_one_letter_code
_entity_poly.pdbx_strand_id
1 'polypeptide(L)'
;MTTDEPLPDGYADRLCSLTTTVESLRGTLKTDHTLSTDQRMFAHRLLYLANEPITEAKRLLSEPDPDDDSADDRPVDSTVEYAEAVTQIEQQLSWLLRSLHAGQPAAHHYDEAPVEKLKTALEYATALRDILPAVPDDSSVVADLEDVSVDEVDPNVGGRGESDGRWLEYQLQRALGRWGYRAARRQHLFSLEVDVVATRRDKRQEPSDWIVGQCKDWTDDPITPAALFRLCTVAFACRAMPVLCHTTELTPRAEKLAREFEVRVLSLTDLERAELPAPQVAKPTLELDEWRPQYRARDYRGSLPVLFWSESGKRFSYVPGFAPAGTDANYEPIEDDTDDDTHPAADH
;
A
#
# COMPACT_ATOMS: atom_id res chain seq x y z
N MET A 1 0.82 -29.20 -22.11
CA MET A 1 1.46 -28.56 -23.27
C MET A 1 0.99 -27.12 -23.25
N THR A 2 1.69 -26.28 -22.50
CA THR A 2 1.47 -24.83 -22.40
C THR A 2 2.17 -24.18 -23.58
N THR A 3 1.40 -23.69 -24.53
CA THR A 3 1.90 -22.79 -25.57
C THR A 3 1.93 -21.39 -24.97
N ASP A 4 2.97 -21.08 -24.20
CA ASP A 4 3.35 -19.68 -24.00
C ASP A 4 3.91 -19.20 -25.34
N GLU A 5 3.16 -18.35 -26.03
CA GLU A 5 3.71 -17.65 -27.18
C GLU A 5 4.86 -16.77 -26.68
N PRO A 6 6.04 -16.86 -27.30
CA PRO A 6 7.19 -16.07 -26.86
C PRO A 6 6.87 -14.58 -27.03
N LEU A 7 7.26 -13.79 -26.02
CA LEU A 7 7.17 -12.34 -26.08
C LEU A 7 7.84 -11.80 -27.36
N PRO A 8 7.33 -10.71 -27.94
CA PRO A 8 7.91 -10.12 -29.15
C PRO A 8 9.39 -9.80 -29.00
N ASP A 9 10.17 -10.03 -30.06
CA ASP A 9 11.60 -9.71 -30.09
C ASP A 9 11.85 -8.24 -29.70
N GLY A 10 12.77 -8.02 -28.75
CA GLY A 10 13.11 -6.69 -28.23
C GLY A 10 12.23 -6.20 -27.08
N TYR A 11 11.24 -6.98 -26.63
CA TYR A 11 10.36 -6.59 -25.50
C TYR A 11 11.13 -6.35 -24.19
N ALA A 12 12.02 -7.28 -23.82
CA ALA A 12 12.84 -7.16 -22.62
C ALA A 12 13.79 -5.95 -22.67
N ASP A 13 14.43 -5.71 -23.83
CA ASP A 13 15.33 -4.58 -24.04
C ASP A 13 14.60 -3.23 -23.90
N ARG A 14 13.39 -3.15 -24.45
CA ARG A 14 12.53 -1.97 -24.38
C ARG A 14 12.05 -1.69 -22.96
N LEU A 15 11.71 -2.74 -22.21
CA LEU A 15 11.29 -2.63 -20.82
C LEU A 15 12.47 -2.22 -19.91
N CYS A 16 13.67 -2.76 -20.13
CA CYS A 16 14.90 -2.32 -19.46
C CYS A 16 15.26 -0.86 -19.80
N SER A 17 15.13 -0.47 -21.07
CA SER A 17 15.34 0.92 -21.50
C SER A 17 14.34 1.86 -20.82
N LEU A 18 13.06 1.47 -20.72
CA LEU A 18 12.02 2.24 -20.05
C LEU A 18 12.36 2.46 -18.56
N THR A 19 12.73 1.41 -17.82
CA THR A 19 13.13 1.54 -16.41
C THR A 19 14.33 2.46 -16.25
N THR A 20 15.31 2.38 -17.15
CA THR A 20 16.50 3.23 -17.13
C THR A 20 16.16 4.71 -17.37
N THR A 21 15.29 5.00 -18.35
CA THR A 21 14.83 6.38 -18.61
C THR A 21 14.04 6.95 -17.43
N VAL A 22 13.17 6.14 -16.79
CA VAL A 22 12.41 6.54 -15.60
C VAL A 22 13.34 6.88 -14.43
N GLU A 23 14.35 6.06 -14.16
CA GLU A 23 15.31 6.33 -13.07
C GLU A 23 16.20 7.53 -13.37
N SER A 24 16.61 7.73 -14.61
CA SER A 24 17.40 8.91 -15.01
C SER A 24 16.60 10.22 -14.89
N LEU A 25 15.32 10.21 -15.29
CA LEU A 25 14.40 11.32 -15.07
C LEU A 25 14.18 11.59 -13.57
N ARG A 26 14.06 10.54 -12.75
CA ARG A 26 13.97 10.67 -11.28
C ARG A 26 15.22 11.32 -10.70
N GLY A 27 16.40 10.93 -11.18
CA GLY A 27 17.68 11.52 -10.81
C GLY A 27 17.71 13.02 -11.11
N THR A 28 17.33 13.40 -12.34
CA THR A 28 17.26 14.79 -12.80
C THR A 28 16.33 15.63 -11.92
N LEU A 29 15.10 15.15 -11.65
CA LEU A 29 14.12 15.84 -10.79
C LEU A 29 14.63 16.07 -9.36
N LYS A 30 15.46 15.15 -8.84
CA LYS A 30 16.01 15.24 -7.48
C LYS A 30 17.07 16.33 -7.38
N THR A 31 17.87 16.53 -8.43
CA THR A 31 18.97 17.50 -8.48
C THR A 31 18.55 18.87 -9.00
N ASP A 32 17.45 18.95 -9.75
CA ASP A 32 16.98 20.21 -10.34
C ASP A 32 16.29 21.11 -9.29
N HIS A 33 16.99 22.18 -8.93
CA HIS A 33 16.52 23.19 -8.00
C HIS A 33 15.77 24.35 -8.65
N THR A 34 15.62 24.36 -9.98
CA THR A 34 14.91 25.41 -10.73
C THR A 34 13.39 25.24 -10.70
N LEU A 35 12.91 24.00 -10.55
CA LEU A 35 11.49 23.70 -10.34
C LEU A 35 10.99 24.22 -9.00
N SER A 36 9.73 24.68 -8.96
CA SER A 36 9.06 24.99 -7.70
C SER A 36 8.93 23.73 -6.82
N THR A 37 8.74 23.92 -5.51
CA THR A 37 8.53 22.81 -4.57
C THR A 37 7.36 21.92 -4.99
N ASP A 38 6.27 22.53 -5.43
CA ASP A 38 5.05 21.83 -5.84
C ASP A 38 5.27 21.06 -7.15
N GLN A 39 5.90 21.68 -8.16
CA GLN A 39 6.24 21.02 -9.42
C GLN A 39 7.13 19.79 -9.20
N ARG A 40 8.20 19.95 -8.39
CA ARG A 40 9.10 18.83 -8.07
C ARG A 40 8.37 17.72 -7.32
N MET A 41 7.49 18.09 -6.39
CA MET A 41 6.71 17.14 -5.59
C MET A 41 5.73 16.34 -6.46
N PHE A 42 4.97 17.01 -7.33
CA PHE A 42 4.00 16.37 -8.22
C PHE A 42 4.67 15.56 -9.34
N ALA A 43 5.75 16.07 -9.94
CA ALA A 43 6.50 15.31 -10.95
C ALA A 43 7.11 14.03 -10.37
N HIS A 44 7.71 14.07 -9.17
CA HIS A 44 8.17 12.86 -8.49
C HIS A 44 7.05 11.89 -8.14
N ARG A 45 5.83 12.39 -7.88
CA ARG A 45 4.65 11.57 -7.60
C ARG A 45 4.18 10.84 -8.86
N LEU A 46 3.95 11.57 -9.96
CA LEU A 46 3.51 10.98 -11.21
C LEU A 46 4.51 9.97 -11.74
N LEU A 47 5.81 10.27 -11.69
CA LEU A 47 6.85 9.34 -12.09
C LEU A 47 6.89 8.08 -11.24
N TYR A 48 6.57 8.19 -9.94
CA TYR A 48 6.46 7.05 -9.05
C TYR A 48 5.22 6.19 -9.35
N LEU A 49 4.07 6.84 -9.55
CA LEU A 49 2.80 6.17 -9.91
C LEU A 49 2.87 5.51 -11.29
N ALA A 50 3.66 6.06 -12.22
CA ALA A 50 3.96 5.42 -13.49
C ALA A 50 4.88 4.20 -13.34
N ASN A 51 5.86 4.26 -12.42
CA ASN A 51 6.86 3.19 -12.26
C ASN A 51 6.34 1.93 -11.55
N GLU A 52 5.41 2.08 -10.60
CA GLU A 52 4.78 0.95 -9.89
C GLU A 52 4.16 -0.09 -10.85
N PRO A 53 3.25 0.28 -11.77
CA PRO A 53 2.67 -0.66 -12.71
C PRO A 53 3.66 -1.18 -13.76
N ILE A 54 4.69 -0.42 -14.15
CA ILE A 54 5.78 -0.91 -15.03
C ILE A 54 6.53 -2.05 -14.33
N THR A 55 6.83 -1.88 -13.05
CA THR A 55 7.53 -2.89 -12.25
C THR A 55 6.68 -4.15 -12.08
N GLU A 56 5.37 -3.99 -11.89
CA GLU A 56 4.45 -5.12 -11.79
C GLU A 56 4.28 -5.84 -13.13
N ALA A 57 4.13 -5.12 -14.24
CA ALA A 57 4.10 -5.70 -15.57
C ALA A 57 5.40 -6.49 -15.87
N LYS A 58 6.57 -5.96 -15.47
CA LYS A 58 7.85 -6.68 -15.57
C LYS A 58 7.81 -8.03 -14.86
N ARG A 59 7.29 -8.08 -13.63
CA ARG A 59 7.20 -9.32 -12.83
C ARG A 59 6.26 -10.33 -13.43
N LEU A 60 5.14 -9.89 -13.99
CA LEU A 60 4.14 -10.76 -14.61
C LEU A 60 4.62 -11.35 -15.95
N LEU A 61 5.48 -10.62 -16.66
CA LEU A 61 5.92 -10.97 -18.02
C LEU A 61 7.31 -11.62 -18.08
N SER A 62 8.12 -11.50 -17.02
CA SER A 62 9.42 -12.17 -16.94
C SER A 62 9.22 -13.58 -16.37
N GLU A 63 9.82 -14.61 -16.98
CA GLU A 63 9.91 -15.92 -16.33
C GLU A 63 10.68 -15.79 -15.00
N PRO A 64 10.35 -16.58 -13.97
CA PRO A 64 11.02 -16.52 -12.68
C PRO A 64 12.46 -17.00 -12.84
N ASP A 65 13.40 -16.08 -13.00
CA ASP A 65 14.81 -16.34 -12.78
C ASP A 65 15.03 -16.41 -11.25
N PRO A 66 15.48 -17.55 -10.68
CA PRO A 66 15.53 -17.72 -9.22
C PRO A 66 16.65 -16.92 -8.53
N ASP A 67 17.43 -16.11 -9.24
CA ASP A 67 18.57 -15.37 -8.69
C ASP A 67 18.69 -13.95 -9.29
N ASP A 68 17.71 -13.07 -9.04
CA ASP A 68 17.94 -11.62 -9.23
C ASP A 68 17.55 -10.79 -8.00
N ASP A 69 18.38 -10.93 -6.96
CA ASP A 69 18.45 -10.03 -5.81
C ASP A 69 19.22 -8.72 -6.14
N SER A 70 19.40 -8.36 -7.41
CA SER A 70 20.04 -7.10 -7.77
C SER A 70 19.01 -5.96 -7.84
N ALA A 71 18.81 -5.32 -6.68
CA ALA A 71 18.47 -3.91 -6.67
C ALA A 71 19.67 -3.14 -7.27
N ASP A 72 19.68 -2.96 -8.60
CA ASP A 72 20.69 -2.14 -9.28
C ASP A 72 20.43 -0.67 -8.97
N ASP A 73 20.81 -0.26 -7.77
CA ASP A 73 20.90 1.12 -7.31
C ASP A 73 22.20 1.74 -7.89
N ARG A 74 22.32 1.74 -9.23
CA ARG A 74 23.35 2.54 -9.90
C ARG A 74 22.79 3.92 -10.17
N PRO A 75 23.38 5.00 -9.63
CA PRO A 75 23.00 6.34 -10.03
C PRO A 75 23.44 6.53 -11.48
N VAL A 76 22.48 6.48 -12.40
CA VAL A 76 22.69 6.93 -13.77
C VAL A 76 22.70 8.46 -13.71
N ASP A 77 23.89 9.00 -13.45
CA ASP A 77 24.16 10.44 -13.34
C ASP A 77 24.26 11.07 -14.74
N SER A 78 23.17 10.96 -15.50
CA SER A 78 22.97 11.70 -16.73
C SER A 78 21.80 12.64 -16.54
N THR A 79 22.05 13.94 -16.58
CA THR A 79 20.99 14.95 -16.68
C THR A 79 20.30 14.78 -18.03
N VAL A 80 18.99 14.57 -18.03
CA VAL A 80 18.18 14.39 -19.26
C VAL A 80 17.22 15.56 -19.40
N GLU A 81 16.99 16.02 -20.62
CA GLU A 81 15.96 17.03 -20.86
C GLU A 81 14.56 16.43 -20.64
N TYR A 82 13.70 17.15 -19.90
CA TYR A 82 12.37 16.67 -19.52
C TYR A 82 11.52 16.28 -20.74
N ALA A 83 11.53 17.08 -21.80
CA ALA A 83 10.74 16.82 -23.00
C ALA A 83 11.17 15.53 -23.71
N GLU A 84 12.49 15.30 -23.82
CA GLU A 84 13.05 14.09 -24.42
C GLU A 84 12.73 12.85 -23.58
N ALA A 85 12.94 12.94 -22.26
CA ALA A 85 12.68 11.84 -21.34
C ALA A 85 11.20 11.41 -21.31
N VAL A 86 10.28 12.37 -21.19
CA VAL A 86 8.83 12.09 -21.18
C VAL A 86 8.39 11.49 -22.51
N THR A 87 8.82 12.07 -23.63
CA THR A 87 8.52 11.54 -24.96
C THR A 87 9.07 10.12 -25.16
N GLN A 88 10.29 9.84 -24.66
CA GLN A 88 10.88 8.52 -24.75
C GLN A 88 10.11 7.49 -23.91
N ILE A 89 9.68 7.85 -22.70
CA ILE A 89 8.84 7.01 -21.82
C ILE A 89 7.53 6.65 -22.53
N GLU A 90 6.82 7.65 -23.05
CA GLU A 90 5.58 7.44 -23.81
C GLU A 90 5.81 6.54 -25.02
N GLN A 91 6.88 6.75 -25.80
CA GLN A 91 7.20 5.91 -26.95
C GLN A 91 7.43 4.45 -26.56
N GLN A 92 8.15 4.19 -25.46
CA GLN A 92 8.38 2.82 -24.99
C GLN A 92 7.07 2.18 -24.54
N LEU A 93 6.28 2.87 -23.71
CA LEU A 93 5.00 2.37 -23.20
C LEU A 93 4.01 2.08 -24.33
N SER A 94 3.87 3.00 -25.28
CA SER A 94 3.05 2.86 -26.49
C SER A 94 3.47 1.68 -27.34
N TRP A 95 4.79 1.46 -27.51
CA TRP A 95 5.30 0.30 -28.24
C TRP A 95 5.00 -1.01 -27.50
N LEU A 96 5.20 -1.04 -26.18
CA LEU A 96 4.93 -2.23 -25.35
C LEU A 96 3.44 -2.59 -25.39
N LEU A 97 2.55 -1.60 -25.28
CA LEU A 97 1.11 -1.78 -25.40
C LEU A 97 0.70 -2.34 -26.76
N ARG A 98 1.18 -1.75 -27.87
CA ARG A 98 0.90 -2.26 -29.22
C ARG A 98 1.40 -3.69 -29.41
N SER A 99 2.58 -3.99 -28.86
CA SER A 99 3.21 -5.31 -28.98
C SER A 99 2.41 -6.39 -28.23
N LEU A 100 1.90 -6.09 -27.03
CA LEU A 100 1.02 -7.00 -26.28
C LEU A 100 -0.36 -7.18 -26.92
N HIS A 101 -0.91 -6.14 -27.54
CA HIS A 101 -2.18 -6.26 -28.28
C HIS A 101 -2.03 -7.10 -29.56
N ALA A 102 -0.86 -7.05 -30.21
CA ALA A 102 -0.59 -7.78 -31.45
C ALA A 102 -0.30 -9.29 -31.24
N GLY A 103 0.21 -9.67 -30.07
CA GLY A 103 0.42 -11.08 -29.70
C GLY A 103 -0.37 -11.40 -28.44
N GLN A 104 -1.65 -11.77 -28.58
CA GLN A 104 -2.53 -12.11 -27.46
C GLN A 104 -1.97 -13.29 -26.64
N PRO A 105 -1.48 -13.10 -25.41
CA PRO A 105 -1.31 -14.23 -24.51
C PRO A 105 -2.71 -14.68 -24.06
N ALA A 106 -2.95 -15.99 -24.05
CA ALA A 106 -4.20 -16.55 -23.54
C ALA A 106 -4.45 -16.03 -22.12
N ALA A 107 -5.68 -15.56 -21.87
CA ALA A 107 -6.13 -15.07 -20.57
C ALA A 107 -5.73 -16.03 -19.45
N HIS A 108 -4.75 -15.63 -18.63
CA HIS A 108 -4.32 -16.39 -17.46
C HIS A 108 -4.46 -15.51 -16.21
N HIS A 109 -5.21 -16.08 -15.27
CA HIS A 109 -5.29 -15.89 -13.81
C HIS A 109 -4.52 -14.76 -13.11
N TYR A 110 -4.55 -13.54 -13.64
CA TYR A 110 -4.12 -12.35 -12.92
C TYR A 110 -5.33 -11.45 -12.69
N ASP A 111 -5.52 -10.96 -11.46
CA ASP A 111 -6.64 -10.07 -11.09
C ASP A 111 -6.65 -8.76 -11.92
N GLU A 112 -5.51 -8.37 -12.51
CA GLU A 112 -5.39 -7.31 -13.53
C GLU A 112 -4.35 -7.69 -14.61
N ALA A 113 -4.68 -7.53 -15.89
CA ALA A 113 -3.79 -7.90 -17.01
C ALA A 113 -2.58 -6.94 -17.15
N PRO A 114 -1.40 -7.41 -17.62
CA PRO A 114 -0.22 -6.55 -17.85
C PRO A 114 -0.48 -5.34 -18.75
N VAL A 115 -1.43 -5.47 -19.69
CA VAL A 115 -1.90 -4.38 -20.55
C VAL A 115 -2.49 -3.24 -19.74
N GLU A 116 -3.38 -3.53 -18.78
CA GLU A 116 -4.00 -2.51 -17.92
C GLU A 116 -2.94 -1.81 -17.06
N LYS A 117 -1.95 -2.56 -16.57
CA LYS A 117 -0.81 -1.95 -15.84
C LYS A 117 -0.05 -0.95 -16.73
N LEU A 118 0.34 -1.35 -17.94
CA LEU A 118 1.07 -0.46 -18.85
C LEU A 118 0.22 0.73 -19.32
N LYS A 119 -1.10 0.57 -19.40
CA LYS A 119 -2.03 1.66 -19.68
C LYS A 119 -2.03 2.69 -18.54
N THR A 120 -2.19 2.23 -17.30
CA THR A 120 -2.08 3.10 -16.10
C THR A 120 -0.72 3.80 -16.03
N ALA A 121 0.37 3.11 -16.41
CA ALA A 121 1.69 3.71 -16.48
C ALA A 121 1.75 4.88 -17.49
N LEU A 122 1.12 4.70 -18.66
CA LEU A 122 1.07 5.70 -19.73
C LEU A 122 0.23 6.92 -19.33
N GLU A 123 -0.88 6.73 -18.63
CA GLU A 123 -1.71 7.80 -18.06
C GLU A 123 -0.89 8.73 -17.15
N TYR A 124 -0.19 8.16 -16.17
CA TYR A 124 0.65 8.95 -15.27
C TYR A 124 1.87 9.56 -15.94
N ALA A 125 2.47 8.87 -16.92
CA ALA A 125 3.59 9.40 -17.68
C ALA A 125 3.17 10.62 -18.54
N THR A 126 2.00 10.56 -19.16
CA THR A 126 1.47 11.65 -20.00
C THR A 126 1.15 12.89 -19.15
N ALA A 127 0.60 12.70 -17.95
CA ALA A 127 0.33 13.80 -17.01
C ALA A 127 1.59 14.56 -16.54
N LEU A 128 2.81 14.05 -16.77
CA LEU A 128 4.05 14.79 -16.49
C LEU A 128 4.19 16.03 -17.37
N ARG A 129 3.58 16.05 -18.56
CA ARG A 129 3.63 17.17 -19.52
C ARG A 129 3.09 18.46 -18.91
N ASP A 130 2.01 18.36 -18.16
CA ASP A 130 1.34 19.51 -17.55
C ASP A 130 2.11 20.14 -16.39
N ILE A 131 3.09 19.40 -15.81
CA ILE A 131 3.85 19.83 -14.64
C ILE A 131 5.22 20.35 -15.03
N LEU A 132 5.86 19.67 -15.97
CA LEU A 132 7.25 19.90 -16.30
C LEU A 132 7.38 21.06 -17.30
N PRO A 133 8.22 22.06 -16.99
CA PRO A 133 8.40 23.19 -17.90
C PRO A 133 9.07 22.72 -19.20
N ALA A 134 8.71 23.40 -20.30
CA ALA A 134 9.25 23.15 -21.64
C ALA A 134 8.96 21.75 -22.22
N VAL A 135 8.03 20.99 -21.62
CA VAL A 135 7.41 19.83 -22.26
C VAL A 135 6.14 20.31 -22.97
N PRO A 136 5.92 19.98 -24.26
CA PRO A 136 4.69 20.33 -24.95
C PRO A 136 3.48 19.63 -24.31
N ASP A 137 2.37 20.35 -24.17
CA ASP A 137 1.12 19.83 -23.57
C ASP A 137 0.59 18.62 -24.37
N ASP A 138 0.62 18.69 -25.71
CA ASP A 138 0.15 17.60 -26.57
C ASP A 138 1.22 16.52 -26.80
N SER A 139 0.84 15.26 -26.61
CA SER A 139 1.65 14.10 -27.04
C SER A 139 1.28 13.65 -28.46
N SER A 140 2.19 13.86 -29.41
CA SER A 140 2.07 13.27 -30.75
C SER A 140 2.17 11.73 -30.73
N VAL A 141 2.79 11.16 -29.70
CA VAL A 141 3.00 9.72 -29.57
C VAL A 141 1.73 9.02 -29.11
N VAL A 142 1.01 9.61 -28.16
CA VAL A 142 -0.27 9.09 -27.63
C VAL A 142 -1.40 9.33 -28.63
N ALA A 143 -1.39 10.46 -29.34
CA ALA A 143 -2.38 10.74 -30.40
C ALA A 143 -2.43 9.67 -31.50
N ASP A 144 -1.33 8.96 -31.73
CA ASP A 144 -1.23 7.86 -32.70
C ASP A 144 -1.69 6.49 -32.12
N LEU A 145 -2.16 6.38 -30.88
CA LEU A 145 -2.79 5.17 -30.34
C LEU A 145 -4.31 5.21 -30.50
N GLU A 146 -4.82 4.67 -31.61
CA GLU A 146 -6.26 4.61 -31.90
C GLU A 146 -7.05 3.68 -30.94
N ASP A 147 -6.38 2.76 -30.24
CA ASP A 147 -7.01 1.72 -29.39
C ASP A 147 -6.80 1.91 -27.86
N VAL A 148 -6.09 2.95 -27.43
CA VAL A 148 -5.81 3.20 -26.00
C VAL A 148 -6.32 4.57 -25.60
N SER A 149 -7.54 4.62 -25.04
CA SER A 149 -8.05 5.81 -24.36
C SER A 149 -7.27 6.03 -23.08
N VAL A 150 -6.35 7.00 -23.08
CA VAL A 150 -5.64 7.45 -21.89
C VAL A 150 -6.60 8.39 -21.14
N ASP A 151 -7.00 8.02 -19.93
CA ASP A 151 -7.85 8.88 -19.13
C ASP A 151 -7.10 10.16 -18.73
N GLU A 152 -7.79 11.30 -18.74
CA GLU A 152 -7.22 12.60 -18.40
C GLU A 152 -6.94 12.65 -16.89
N VAL A 153 -5.68 12.41 -16.50
CA VAL A 153 -5.26 12.49 -15.11
C VAL A 153 -4.90 13.94 -14.79
N ASP A 154 -5.73 14.63 -13.99
CA ASP A 154 -5.37 15.96 -13.50
C ASP A 154 -4.04 15.86 -12.73
N PRO A 155 -2.97 16.55 -13.16
CA PRO A 155 -1.62 16.44 -12.62
C PRO A 155 -1.48 16.94 -11.17
N ASN A 156 -2.27 17.94 -10.78
CA ASN A 156 -2.31 18.52 -9.43
C ASN A 156 -3.12 17.65 -8.47
N VAL A 157 -3.96 16.80 -9.04
CA VAL A 157 -4.80 15.81 -8.38
C VAL A 157 -4.17 14.41 -8.52
N GLY A 158 -3.18 14.21 -9.40
CA GLY A 158 -2.80 12.95 -10.07
C GLY A 158 -2.76 11.70 -9.22
N GLY A 159 -3.91 11.08 -9.01
CA GLY A 159 -4.14 9.95 -8.09
C GLY A 159 -5.09 10.25 -6.91
N ARG A 160 -5.77 11.40 -6.87
CA ARG A 160 -7.03 11.61 -6.13
C ARG A 160 -8.21 11.27 -7.06
N GLY A 161 -8.05 10.19 -7.83
CA GLY A 161 -9.21 9.59 -8.47
C GLY A 161 -10.17 9.17 -7.37
N GLU A 162 -11.46 9.30 -7.61
CA GLU A 162 -12.47 8.72 -6.71
C GLU A 162 -12.08 7.26 -6.48
N SER A 163 -11.84 6.87 -5.22
CA SER A 163 -11.52 5.49 -4.81
C SER A 163 -10.09 4.95 -5.00
N ASP A 164 -9.14 5.67 -5.60
CA ASP A 164 -7.78 5.12 -5.81
C ASP A 164 -6.79 5.55 -4.70
N GLY A 165 -6.86 4.88 -3.55
CA GLY A 165 -6.11 5.21 -2.32
C GLY A 165 -4.57 5.20 -2.44
N ARG A 166 -3.99 4.87 -3.60
CA ARG A 166 -2.53 4.74 -3.80
C ARG A 166 -1.77 6.03 -3.54
N TRP A 167 -2.40 7.18 -3.80
CA TRP A 167 -1.75 8.45 -3.53
C TRP A 167 -1.52 8.66 -2.03
N LEU A 168 -2.58 8.49 -1.23
CA LEU A 168 -2.51 8.70 0.21
C LEU A 168 -1.53 7.71 0.86
N GLU A 169 -1.50 6.47 0.37
CA GLU A 169 -0.50 5.47 0.74
C GLU A 169 0.93 5.91 0.45
N TYR A 170 1.18 6.44 -0.75
CA TYR A 170 2.50 6.98 -1.12
C TYR A 170 2.92 8.14 -0.23
N GLN A 171 2.01 9.08 0.07
CA GLN A 171 2.32 10.19 0.96
C GLN A 171 2.64 9.72 2.38
N LEU A 172 1.87 8.76 2.91
CA LEU A 172 2.15 8.17 4.21
C LEU A 172 3.50 7.43 4.22
N GLN A 173 3.81 6.64 3.19
CA GLN A 173 5.10 5.95 3.06
C GLN A 173 6.27 6.95 3.08
N ARG A 174 6.17 8.05 2.33
CA ARG A 174 7.20 9.10 2.30
C ARG A 174 7.35 9.80 3.65
N ALA A 175 6.24 10.14 4.30
CA ALA A 175 6.25 10.76 5.61
C ALA A 175 6.94 9.84 6.64
N LEU A 176 6.59 8.55 6.65
CA LEU A 176 7.25 7.55 7.48
C LEU A 176 8.75 7.44 7.18
N GLY A 177 9.14 7.51 5.92
CA GLY A 177 10.55 7.58 5.51
C GLY A 177 11.29 8.77 6.14
N ARG A 178 10.69 9.96 6.11
CA ARG A 178 11.23 11.17 6.77
C ARG A 178 11.29 11.01 8.29
N TRP A 179 10.33 10.34 8.89
CA TRP A 179 10.26 10.09 10.34
C TRP A 179 11.18 8.95 10.82
N GLY A 180 12.06 8.44 9.95
CA GLY A 180 13.08 7.46 10.31
C GLY A 180 12.63 6.00 10.21
N TYR A 181 11.60 5.71 9.41
CA TYR A 181 11.15 4.34 9.15
C TYR A 181 11.61 3.85 7.76
N ARG A 182 11.63 2.53 7.60
CA ARG A 182 11.56 1.85 6.30
C ARG A 182 10.12 1.44 6.11
N ALA A 183 9.48 1.94 5.05
CA ALA A 183 8.05 1.74 4.82
C ALA A 183 7.83 1.06 3.46
N ALA A 184 6.87 0.13 3.43
CA ALA A 184 6.39 -0.57 2.25
C ALA A 184 4.87 -0.41 2.15
N ARG A 185 4.34 -0.42 0.94
CA ARG A 185 2.89 -0.30 0.68
C ARG A 185 2.31 -1.66 0.27
N ARG A 186 0.99 -1.82 0.39
CA ARG A 186 0.23 -3.00 -0.06
C ARG A 186 0.83 -4.35 0.36
N GLN A 187 1.16 -4.47 1.64
CA GLN A 187 1.74 -5.71 2.16
C GLN A 187 0.64 -6.63 2.66
N HIS A 188 0.77 -7.92 2.40
CA HIS A 188 -0.17 -8.91 2.89
C HIS A 188 0.22 -9.38 4.29
N LEU A 189 -0.61 -9.05 5.29
CA LEU A 189 -0.47 -9.54 6.67
C LEU A 189 -1.65 -10.44 6.99
N PHE A 190 -1.39 -11.72 7.31
CA PHE A 190 -2.45 -12.71 7.55
C PHE A 190 -3.47 -12.81 6.40
N SER A 191 -2.97 -12.78 5.16
CA SER A 191 -3.78 -12.75 3.93
C SER A 191 -4.71 -11.55 3.79
N LEU A 192 -4.49 -10.49 4.58
CA LEU A 192 -5.17 -9.20 4.44
C LEU A 192 -4.20 -8.18 3.87
N GLU A 193 -4.60 -7.51 2.79
CA GLU A 193 -3.84 -6.38 2.27
C GLU A 193 -3.85 -5.21 3.28
N VAL A 194 -2.66 -4.70 3.58
CA VAL A 194 -2.44 -3.52 4.41
C VAL A 194 -1.76 -2.46 3.58
N ASP A 195 -2.40 -1.30 3.57
CA ASP A 195 -2.07 -0.16 2.72
C ASP A 195 -0.62 0.30 2.91
N VAL A 196 -0.17 0.44 4.18
CA VAL A 196 1.22 0.77 4.51
C VAL A 196 1.70 0.01 5.73
N VAL A 197 2.90 -0.56 5.68
CA VAL A 197 3.61 -1.07 6.86
C VAL A 197 4.94 -0.37 6.99
N ALA A 198 5.42 -0.17 8.21
CA ALA A 198 6.73 0.43 8.41
C ALA A 198 7.46 -0.09 9.63
N THR A 199 8.78 -0.06 9.54
CA THR A 199 9.72 -0.54 10.55
C THR A 199 10.72 0.56 10.85
N ARG A 200 10.83 1.00 12.10
CA ARG A 200 11.81 2.02 12.51
C ARG A 200 13.23 1.52 12.20
N ARG A 201 14.05 2.39 11.62
CA ARG A 201 15.46 2.08 11.28
C ARG A 201 16.26 1.76 12.53
N ASP A 202 16.16 2.62 13.53
CA ASP A 202 16.82 2.45 14.83
C ASP A 202 15.82 1.94 15.86
N LYS A 203 15.88 0.65 16.18
CA LYS A 203 14.92 -0.02 17.07
C LYS A 203 15.08 0.46 18.52
N ARG A 204 13.96 0.84 19.13
CA ARG A 204 13.84 1.24 20.54
C ARG A 204 13.24 0.14 21.42
N GLN A 205 12.88 -1.00 20.84
CA GLN A 205 12.17 -2.11 21.48
C GLN A 205 10.78 -1.69 21.99
N GLU A 206 10.09 -0.83 21.23
CA GLU A 206 8.75 -0.35 21.54
C GLU A 206 7.75 -0.75 20.44
N PRO A 207 6.45 -0.87 20.73
CA PRO A 207 5.42 -1.08 19.70
C PRO A 207 5.43 -0.01 18.60
N SER A 208 5.94 1.19 18.92
CA SER A 208 6.10 2.29 17.96
C SER A 208 7.20 2.05 16.92
N ASP A 209 8.02 0.99 17.08
CA ASP A 209 9.03 0.59 16.11
C ASP A 209 8.45 -0.12 14.88
N TRP A 210 7.19 -0.53 14.96
CA TRP A 210 6.44 -1.15 13.86
C TRP A 210 5.12 -0.41 13.67
N ILE A 211 4.75 -0.19 12.42
CA ILE A 211 3.55 0.54 12.05
C ILE A 211 2.75 -0.31 11.09
N VAL A 212 1.45 -0.38 11.36
CA VAL A 212 0.42 -0.85 10.43
C VAL A 212 -0.45 0.37 10.13
N GLY A 213 -0.47 0.76 8.87
CA GLY A 213 -1.10 1.95 8.33
C GLY A 213 -2.27 1.61 7.43
N GLN A 214 -3.38 2.30 7.61
CA GLN A 214 -4.52 2.29 6.69
C GLN A 214 -4.72 3.71 6.14
N CYS A 215 -5.00 3.82 4.85
CA CYS A 215 -5.26 5.04 4.12
C CYS A 215 -6.70 5.04 3.62
N LYS A 216 -7.43 6.13 3.90
CA LYS A 216 -8.78 6.34 3.37
C LYS A 216 -8.85 7.68 2.67
N ASP A 217 -8.81 7.62 1.34
CA ASP A 217 -8.91 8.81 0.49
C ASP A 217 -10.38 9.23 0.26
N TRP A 218 -10.57 10.38 -0.40
CA TRP A 218 -11.82 11.12 -0.53
C TRP A 218 -12.92 10.24 -1.10
N THR A 219 -13.89 9.92 -0.25
CA THR A 219 -15.14 9.22 -0.58
C THR A 219 -16.26 9.90 0.20
N ASP A 220 -17.48 9.93 -0.36
CA ASP A 220 -18.68 10.43 0.34
C ASP A 220 -18.94 9.69 1.66
N ASP A 221 -18.44 8.46 1.79
CA ASP A 221 -18.59 7.65 3.00
C ASP A 221 -17.59 8.05 4.11
N PRO A 222 -18.09 8.38 5.32
CA PRO A 222 -17.24 8.66 6.46
C PRO A 222 -16.61 7.38 7.03
N ILE A 223 -15.47 7.54 7.69
CA ILE A 223 -14.76 6.44 8.35
C ILE A 223 -15.59 5.94 9.55
N THR A 224 -15.97 4.66 9.49
CA THR A 224 -16.79 3.99 10.49
C THR A 224 -15.95 3.23 11.53
N PRO A 225 -16.54 2.84 12.67
CA PRO A 225 -15.88 1.98 13.66
C PRO A 225 -15.30 0.69 13.09
N ALA A 226 -15.92 0.10 12.06
CA ALA A 226 -15.47 -1.14 11.45
C ALA A 226 -14.05 -1.02 10.85
N ALA A 227 -13.74 0.10 10.20
CA ALA A 227 -12.41 0.38 9.67
C ALA A 227 -11.36 0.42 10.79
N LEU A 228 -11.68 1.09 11.90
CA LEU A 228 -10.78 1.16 13.06
C LEU A 228 -10.58 -0.20 13.73
N PHE A 229 -11.64 -1.01 13.87
CA PHE A 229 -11.51 -2.35 14.46
C PHE A 229 -10.61 -3.26 13.61
N ARG A 230 -10.78 -3.24 12.29
CA ARG A 230 -9.89 -3.96 11.36
C ARG A 230 -8.44 -3.53 11.55
N LEU A 231 -8.17 -2.23 11.43
CA LEU A 231 -6.82 -1.66 11.60
C LEU A 231 -6.21 -2.07 12.95
N CYS A 232 -6.96 -1.91 14.04
CA CYS A 232 -6.47 -2.23 15.38
C CYS A 232 -6.21 -3.73 15.55
N THR A 233 -7.03 -4.60 14.97
CA THR A 233 -6.87 -6.06 15.06
C THR A 233 -5.59 -6.51 14.36
N VAL A 234 -5.37 -6.05 13.13
CA VAL A 234 -4.15 -6.36 12.37
C VAL A 234 -2.92 -5.79 13.07
N ALA A 235 -2.96 -4.52 13.48
CA ALA A 235 -1.87 -3.89 14.22
C ALA A 235 -1.54 -4.63 15.52
N PHE A 236 -2.56 -5.06 16.27
CA PHE A 236 -2.40 -5.81 17.50
C PHE A 236 -1.73 -7.17 17.25
N ALA A 237 -2.19 -7.93 16.25
CA ALA A 237 -1.60 -9.21 15.88
C ALA A 237 -0.12 -9.07 15.50
N CYS A 238 0.25 -7.96 14.86
CA CYS A 238 1.62 -7.63 14.49
C CYS A 238 2.45 -6.98 15.62
N ARG A 239 1.87 -6.74 16.81
CA ARG A 239 2.47 -5.93 17.90
C ARG A 239 2.95 -4.55 17.44
N ALA A 240 2.23 -3.98 16.47
CA ALA A 240 2.53 -2.73 15.81
C ALA A 240 1.61 -1.61 16.29
N MET A 241 2.02 -0.37 16.01
CA MET A 241 1.21 0.80 16.24
C MET A 241 0.23 1.05 15.07
N PRO A 242 -1.07 1.19 15.34
CA PRO A 242 -2.06 1.52 14.30
C PRO A 242 -1.97 3.00 13.91
N VAL A 243 -1.90 3.25 12.59
CA VAL A 243 -1.92 4.58 11.99
C VAL A 243 -3.03 4.65 10.95
N LEU A 244 -3.91 5.64 11.06
CA LEU A 244 -4.95 5.92 10.09
C LEU A 244 -4.62 7.23 9.40
N CYS A 245 -4.36 7.20 8.10
CA CYS A 245 -4.23 8.41 7.28
C CYS A 245 -5.50 8.62 6.48
N HIS A 246 -6.03 9.84 6.46
CA HIS A 246 -7.31 10.10 5.81
C HIS A 246 -7.40 11.50 5.20
N THR A 247 -8.29 11.61 4.21
CA THR A 247 -8.74 12.89 3.62
C THR A 247 -10.25 13.10 3.77
N THR A 248 -10.99 12.08 4.24
CA THR A 248 -12.43 12.13 4.55
C THR A 248 -12.71 12.32 6.05
N GLU A 249 -13.97 12.44 6.45
CA GLU A 249 -14.37 12.63 7.85
C GLU A 249 -14.46 11.30 8.63
N LEU A 250 -14.21 11.35 9.94
CA LEU A 250 -14.50 10.24 10.85
C LEU A 250 -15.89 10.44 11.46
N THR A 251 -16.66 9.36 11.59
CA THR A 251 -17.86 9.41 12.42
C THR A 251 -17.50 9.73 13.89
N PRO A 252 -18.36 10.41 14.67
CA PRO A 252 -18.05 10.73 16.08
C PRO A 252 -17.71 9.50 16.93
N ARG A 253 -18.34 8.36 16.62
CA ARG A 253 -18.04 7.09 17.28
C ARG A 253 -16.64 6.56 16.91
N ALA A 254 -16.26 6.65 15.63
CA ALA A 254 -14.92 6.27 15.19
C ALA A 254 -13.86 7.18 15.82
N GLU A 255 -14.06 8.49 15.85
CA GLU A 255 -13.13 9.42 16.50
C GLU A 255 -12.94 9.06 17.99
N LYS A 256 -14.01 8.78 18.72
CA LYS A 256 -13.92 8.31 20.12
C LYS A 256 -13.09 7.02 20.24
N LEU A 257 -13.34 6.02 19.39
CA LEU A 257 -12.61 4.75 19.41
C LEU A 257 -11.13 4.92 19.05
N ALA A 258 -10.82 5.76 18.06
CA ALA A 258 -9.44 6.06 17.69
C ALA A 258 -8.63 6.61 18.87
N ARG A 259 -9.25 7.48 19.69
CA ARG A 259 -8.64 7.99 20.92
C ARG A 259 -8.46 6.90 22.00
N GLU A 260 -9.46 6.04 22.20
CA GLU A 260 -9.42 4.94 23.19
C GLU A 260 -8.38 3.86 22.83
N PHE A 261 -8.27 3.52 21.55
CA PHE A 261 -7.29 2.55 21.03
C PHE A 261 -5.91 3.15 20.76
N GLU A 262 -5.77 4.47 20.93
CA GLU A 262 -4.55 5.24 20.62
C GLU A 262 -4.07 5.02 19.18
N VAL A 263 -5.02 5.08 18.24
CA VAL A 263 -4.75 5.13 16.81
C VAL A 263 -4.21 6.51 16.48
N ARG A 264 -3.09 6.58 15.75
CA ARG A 264 -2.58 7.85 15.23
C ARG A 264 -3.39 8.21 13.99
N VAL A 265 -4.32 9.15 14.15
CA VAL A 265 -5.13 9.68 13.06
C VAL A 265 -4.41 10.86 12.43
N LEU A 266 -4.10 10.77 11.14
CA LEU A 266 -3.29 11.72 10.38
C LEU A 266 -4.07 12.30 9.21
N SER A 267 -4.19 13.62 9.21
CA SER A 267 -4.60 14.42 8.05
C SER A 267 -3.42 14.66 7.10
N LEU A 268 -3.68 15.24 5.93
CA LEU A 268 -2.63 15.59 4.97
C LEU A 268 -1.58 16.55 5.56
N THR A 269 -2.03 17.54 6.33
CA THR A 269 -1.13 18.50 6.98
C THR A 269 -0.23 17.83 8.01
N ASP A 270 -0.69 16.74 8.63
CA ASP A 270 0.12 15.98 9.59
C ASP A 270 1.29 15.25 8.92
N LEU A 271 1.16 14.88 7.64
CA LEU A 271 2.20 14.19 6.87
C LEU A 271 3.42 15.09 6.59
N GLU A 272 3.24 16.40 6.57
CA GLU A 272 4.30 17.38 6.30
C GLU A 272 5.19 17.65 7.52
N ARG A 273 4.79 17.18 8.69
CA ARG A 273 5.54 17.41 9.93
C ARG A 273 6.91 16.73 9.91
N ALA A 274 7.82 17.26 10.72
CA ALA A 274 9.16 16.71 10.90
C ALA A 274 9.18 15.33 11.59
N GLU A 275 8.14 15.02 12.37
CA GLU A 275 8.03 13.76 13.12
C GLU A 275 6.59 13.24 13.13
N LEU A 276 6.45 11.92 13.35
CA LEU A 276 5.16 11.25 13.46
C LEU A 276 4.38 11.81 14.67
N PRO A 277 3.21 12.45 14.45
CA PRO A 277 2.44 13.08 15.52
C PRO A 277 2.01 12.10 16.60
N ALA A 278 2.00 12.54 17.86
CA ALA A 278 1.44 11.76 18.96
C ALA A 278 -0.05 11.48 18.73
N PRO A 279 -0.58 10.33 19.21
CA PRO A 279 -2.01 10.06 19.13
C PRO A 279 -2.79 11.15 19.88
N GLN A 280 -3.99 11.46 19.39
CA GLN A 280 -4.90 12.35 20.08
C GLN A 280 -5.46 11.62 21.32
N VAL A 281 -4.75 11.69 22.44
CA VAL A 281 -5.18 11.00 23.66
C VAL A 281 -6.33 11.78 24.29
N ALA A 282 -7.40 11.10 24.68
CA ALA A 282 -8.43 11.70 25.52
C ALA A 282 -7.77 12.25 26.81
N LYS A 283 -7.84 13.57 27.01
CA LYS A 283 -7.37 14.17 28.27
C LYS A 283 -8.21 13.54 29.39
N PRO A 284 -7.58 13.03 30.46
CA PRO A 284 -8.35 12.66 31.64
C PRO A 284 -8.99 13.95 32.16
N THR A 285 -10.32 14.02 32.10
CA THR A 285 -11.08 15.12 32.68
C THR A 285 -10.91 15.08 34.19
N LEU A 286 -10.69 16.25 34.80
CA LEU A 286 -10.44 16.44 36.24
C LEU A 286 -11.64 16.06 37.14
N GLU A 287 -12.76 15.63 36.56
CA GLU A 287 -13.91 15.06 37.26
C GLU A 287 -13.62 13.59 37.65
N LEU A 288 -12.63 13.41 38.53
CA LEU A 288 -12.16 12.12 39.04
C LEU A 288 -13.24 11.32 39.79
N ASP A 289 -14.37 11.93 40.14
CA ASP A 289 -15.42 11.30 40.95
C ASP A 289 -16.63 10.80 40.13
N GLU A 290 -16.80 11.19 38.86
CA GLU A 290 -18.01 10.82 38.09
C GLU A 290 -17.76 9.74 37.03
N TRP A 291 -16.52 9.53 36.58
CA TRP A 291 -16.19 8.59 35.52
C TRP A 291 -15.03 7.67 35.90
N ARG A 292 -15.29 6.35 35.88
CA ARG A 292 -14.27 5.31 36.05
C ARG A 292 -13.07 5.56 35.11
N PRO A 293 -11.85 5.13 35.48
CA PRO A 293 -10.66 5.27 34.64
C PRO A 293 -10.96 4.86 33.19
N GLN A 294 -10.84 5.79 32.26
CA GLN A 294 -11.06 5.50 30.85
C GLN A 294 -9.99 4.48 30.42
N TYR A 295 -10.44 3.28 30.08
CA TYR A 295 -9.62 2.17 29.60
C TYR A 295 -8.71 2.67 28.47
N ARG A 296 -7.37 2.67 28.68
CA ARG A 296 -6.42 2.99 27.61
C ARG A 296 -5.82 1.72 27.07
N ALA A 297 -5.80 1.57 25.74
CA ALA A 297 -5.18 0.41 25.13
C ALA A 297 -3.72 0.22 25.58
N ARG A 298 -2.94 1.30 25.79
CA ARG A 298 -1.55 1.17 26.28
C ARG A 298 -1.42 0.45 27.62
N ASP A 299 -2.40 0.60 28.51
CA ASP A 299 -2.34 0.06 29.87
C ASP A 299 -2.57 -1.47 29.84
N TYR A 300 -3.06 -2.00 28.71
CA TYR A 300 -3.37 -3.41 28.51
C TYR A 300 -2.78 -4.00 27.20
N ARG A 301 -1.98 -3.25 26.44
CA ARG A 301 -1.37 -3.70 25.18
C ARG A 301 -0.41 -4.86 25.50
N GLY A 302 -0.76 -6.06 25.04
CA GLY A 302 0.00 -7.29 25.30
C GLY A 302 -0.51 -8.13 26.48
N SER A 303 -1.51 -7.65 27.22
CA SER A 303 -2.22 -8.44 28.24
C SER A 303 -3.65 -8.71 27.78
N LEU A 304 -4.08 -9.98 27.86
CA LEU A 304 -5.50 -10.31 27.70
C LEU A 304 -6.32 -9.60 28.78
N PRO A 305 -7.58 -9.20 28.54
CA PRO A 305 -8.45 -8.70 29.60
C PRO A 305 -8.49 -9.68 30.78
N VAL A 306 -8.70 -9.19 32.00
CA VAL A 306 -8.70 -10.03 33.22
C VAL A 306 -9.71 -11.19 33.12
N LEU A 307 -10.82 -11.01 32.40
CA LEU A 307 -11.79 -12.07 32.11
C LEU A 307 -11.19 -13.25 31.31
N PHE A 308 -10.16 -12.98 30.52
CA PHE A 308 -9.38 -13.96 29.75
C PHE A 308 -8.03 -14.29 30.41
N TRP A 309 -7.74 -13.76 31.61
CA TRP A 309 -6.65 -14.28 32.42
C TRP A 309 -7.06 -15.67 32.86
N SER A 310 -6.47 -16.65 32.20
CA SER A 310 -6.72 -18.06 32.42
C SER A 310 -6.64 -18.38 33.92
N GLU A 311 -7.68 -19.02 34.46
CA GLU A 311 -7.43 -20.02 35.51
C GLU A 311 -6.30 -20.93 35.03
N SER A 312 -5.36 -21.29 35.90
CA SER A 312 -4.28 -22.21 35.57
C SER A 312 -4.84 -23.46 34.85
N GLY A 313 -4.44 -23.68 33.60
CA GLY A 313 -4.93 -24.79 32.76
C GLY A 313 -5.94 -24.44 31.65
N LYS A 314 -6.32 -23.17 31.44
CA LYS A 314 -7.29 -22.76 30.39
C LYS A 314 -6.76 -21.67 29.45
N ARG A 315 -5.66 -21.93 28.74
CA ARG A 315 -5.22 -21.03 27.66
C ARG A 315 -5.79 -21.55 26.35
N PHE A 316 -6.80 -20.85 25.81
CA PHE A 316 -7.70 -21.22 24.70
C PHE A 316 -8.67 -22.37 25.06
N SER A 317 -9.91 -22.00 25.37
CA SER A 317 -10.99 -22.93 25.73
C SER A 317 -11.55 -23.71 24.54
N TYR A 318 -11.10 -23.43 23.31
CA TYR A 318 -11.62 -24.05 22.11
C TYR A 318 -10.55 -24.12 21.02
N VAL A 319 -10.15 -25.34 20.67
CA VAL A 319 -9.40 -25.69 19.46
C VAL A 319 -10.27 -26.69 18.72
N PRO A 320 -10.82 -26.37 17.52
CA PRO A 320 -11.72 -27.27 16.80
C PRO A 320 -11.08 -28.64 16.55
N GLY A 321 -11.72 -29.72 16.97
CA GLY A 321 -11.22 -31.10 16.83
C GLY A 321 -10.21 -31.55 17.88
N PHE A 322 -9.92 -30.71 18.89
CA PHE A 322 -8.95 -31.06 19.93
C PHE A 322 -9.47 -30.71 21.34
N ALA A 323 -9.25 -31.63 22.28
CA ALA A 323 -9.49 -31.40 23.69
C ALA A 323 -8.20 -30.92 24.39
N PRO A 324 -8.28 -29.97 25.35
CA PRO A 324 -7.12 -29.59 26.13
C PRO A 324 -6.63 -30.77 26.98
N ALA A 325 -5.33 -31.02 26.95
CA ALA A 325 -4.69 -32.12 27.68
C ALA A 325 -3.67 -31.57 28.68
N GLY A 326 -3.82 -31.92 29.96
CA GLY A 326 -2.90 -31.49 31.02
C GLY A 326 -3.03 -30.02 31.45
N THR A 327 -1.95 -29.48 32.01
CA THR A 327 -1.92 -28.14 32.65
C THR A 327 -1.31 -27.05 31.78
N ASP A 328 -0.76 -27.42 30.62
CA ASP A 328 -0.04 -26.56 29.67
C ASP A 328 -0.81 -26.37 28.35
N ALA A 329 -0.16 -25.81 27.31
CA ALA A 329 -0.73 -25.60 25.97
C ALA A 329 -0.81 -26.88 25.11
N ASN A 330 -1.04 -28.03 25.75
CA ASN A 330 -1.12 -29.32 25.06
C ASN A 330 -2.57 -29.63 24.71
N TYR A 331 -2.76 -30.17 23.52
CA TYR A 331 -4.05 -30.51 22.94
C TYR A 331 -3.98 -31.90 22.34
N GLU A 332 -4.95 -32.75 22.63
CA GLU A 332 -5.09 -34.07 22.05
C GLU A 332 -6.25 -34.08 21.05
N PRO A 333 -6.09 -34.73 19.88
CA PRO A 333 -7.20 -34.91 18.95
C PRO A 333 -8.38 -35.54 19.69
N ILE A 334 -9.59 -35.05 19.43
CA ILE A 334 -10.78 -35.77 19.85
C ILE A 334 -10.86 -37.00 18.94
N GLU A 335 -10.59 -38.18 19.49
CA GLU A 335 -10.78 -39.44 18.77
C GLU A 335 -12.29 -39.61 18.51
N ASP A 336 -12.71 -39.37 17.27
CA ASP A 336 -14.06 -39.72 16.80
C ASP A 336 -14.12 -41.24 16.60
N ASP A 337 -14.39 -41.97 17.67
CA ASP A 337 -14.70 -43.39 17.61
C ASP A 337 -16.23 -43.57 17.66
N THR A 338 -16.92 -42.97 16.69
CA THR A 338 -18.28 -43.36 16.30
C THR A 338 -18.61 -42.87 14.89
N ASP A 339 -18.72 -43.81 13.95
CA ASP A 339 -19.58 -43.74 12.76
C ASP A 339 -21.04 -43.47 13.22
N ASP A 340 -21.38 -42.22 13.54
CA ASP A 340 -22.77 -41.80 13.68
C ASP A 340 -23.00 -40.55 12.84
N ASP A 341 -23.41 -40.78 11.60
CA ASP A 341 -24.03 -39.84 10.65
C ASP A 341 -25.31 -39.23 11.25
N THR A 342 -25.17 -38.45 12.32
CA THR A 342 -26.26 -37.63 12.86
C THR A 342 -25.76 -36.20 13.06
N HIS A 343 -25.49 -35.51 11.95
CA HIS A 343 -25.38 -34.05 11.95
C HIS A 343 -26.75 -33.43 12.30
N PRO A 344 -26.88 -32.60 13.36
CA PRO A 344 -28.13 -31.94 13.72
C PRO A 344 -28.46 -30.71 12.85
N ALA A 345 -28.05 -30.72 11.59
CA ALA A 345 -28.30 -29.64 10.62
C ALA A 345 -28.97 -30.15 9.32
N ALA A 346 -29.62 -31.31 9.37
CA ALA A 346 -30.37 -31.89 8.24
C ALA A 346 -31.88 -31.58 8.26
N ASP A 347 -32.37 -30.75 9.18
CA ASP A 347 -33.74 -30.23 9.16
C ASP A 347 -33.70 -28.74 9.56
N HIS A 348 -33.49 -27.84 8.59
CA HIS A 348 -34.09 -26.50 8.52
C HIS A 348 -33.82 -25.81 7.17
#